data_AF-A0A7W0CBE6-F1
#
_entry.id   AF-A0A7W0CBE6-F1
#
_cell.length_a   1.000
_cell.length_b   1.000
_cell.length_c   1.000
_cell.angle_alpha   90.00
_cell.angle_beta   90.00
_cell.angle_gamma   90.00
#
_symmetry.space_group_name_H-M   'P 1'
#
loop_
_entity.id
_entity.type
_entity.pdbx_description
1 polymer ?
#
loop_
_entity_poly.entity_id
_entity_poly.type
_entity_poly.pdbx_seq_one_letter_code
_entity_poly.pdbx_strand_id
1 'polypeptide(L)'
;MKKSKKKPKHKKENAIGLAWYSRQQWEILKQVADDAESLAPTFARWETNAENAARMLRQSGYAVEIVDIDVTELLQWCKSNNRPLDGEARSDFVEEKIQDSRFARRPGAKDRT
;
A
#
# COMPACT_ATOMS: atom_id res chain seq x y z
N MET A 1 -11.78 -32.35 2.03
CA MET A 1 -11.64 -30.94 1.57
C MET A 1 -10.22 -30.45 1.79
N LYS A 2 -9.44 -30.17 0.73
CA LYS A 2 -8.18 -29.42 0.83
C LYS A 2 -8.22 -28.38 -0.28
N LYS A 3 -8.49 -27.12 0.07
CA LYS A 3 -8.65 -26.01 -0.88
C LYS A 3 -7.34 -25.84 -1.66
N SER A 4 -7.37 -26.18 -2.94
CA SER A 4 -6.31 -25.92 -3.91
C SER A 4 -6.04 -24.41 -3.98
N LYS A 5 -4.94 -23.95 -3.38
CA LYS A 5 -4.43 -22.59 -3.60
C LYS A 5 -3.85 -22.54 -5.02
N LYS A 6 -4.72 -22.23 -5.99
CA LYS A 6 -4.33 -21.95 -7.38
C LYS A 6 -3.27 -20.84 -7.37
N LYS A 7 -2.05 -21.17 -7.78
CA LYS A 7 -0.97 -20.21 -8.00
C LYS A 7 -1.40 -19.23 -9.11
N PRO A 8 -1.41 -17.91 -8.89
CA PRO A 8 -1.68 -16.99 -9.98
C PRO A 8 -0.51 -17.03 -10.96
N LYS A 9 -0.89 -17.14 -12.24
CA LYS A 9 -0.05 -17.23 -13.42
C LYS A 9 0.75 -15.93 -13.61
N HIS A 10 1.97 -16.04 -14.15
CA HIS A 10 2.76 -14.90 -14.62
C HIS A 10 1.91 -13.94 -15.48
N LYS A 11 1.63 -12.74 -14.94
CA LYS A 11 1.55 -11.51 -15.73
C LYS A 11 2.69 -10.63 -15.24
N LYS A 12 3.63 -10.33 -16.13
CA LYS A 12 4.56 -9.22 -15.93
C LYS A 12 3.71 -7.96 -15.66
N GLU A 13 4.18 -7.06 -14.80
CA GLU A 13 3.76 -5.63 -14.65
C GLU A 13 2.89 -5.16 -13.47
N ASN A 14 2.39 -6.01 -12.54
CA ASN A 14 1.76 -5.51 -11.30
C ASN A 14 2.59 -5.88 -10.07
N ALA A 15 3.48 -4.98 -9.66
CA ALA A 15 4.11 -5.05 -8.34
C ALA A 15 3.05 -4.96 -7.22
N ILE A 16 3.27 -5.68 -6.12
CA ILE A 16 2.47 -5.56 -4.91
C ILE A 16 2.92 -4.30 -4.20
N GLY A 17 2.00 -3.37 -3.98
CA GLY A 17 2.25 -2.19 -3.17
C GLY A 17 2.24 -2.51 -1.69
N LEU A 18 3.21 -1.97 -0.95
CA LEU A 18 3.26 -2.03 0.50
C LEU A 18 3.33 -0.61 1.06
N ALA A 19 2.32 -0.23 1.83
CA ALA A 19 2.29 1.05 2.54
C ALA A 19 3.47 1.14 3.52
N TRP A 20 4.16 2.27 3.49
CA TRP A 20 5.24 2.62 4.39
C TRP A 20 4.92 3.95 5.08
N TYR A 21 5.12 3.98 6.39
CA TYR A 21 4.89 5.17 7.21
C TYR A 21 6.21 5.57 7.86
N SER A 22 6.46 6.88 7.93
CA SER A 22 7.45 7.40 8.87
C SER A 22 6.92 7.27 10.31
N ARG A 23 7.81 7.40 11.31
CA ARG A 23 7.38 7.40 12.72
C ARG A 23 6.30 8.45 13.00
N GLN A 24 6.43 9.64 12.44
CA GLN A 24 5.44 10.70 12.61
C GLN A 24 4.10 10.33 11.97
N GLN A 25 4.13 9.81 10.73
CA GLN A 25 2.91 9.40 10.03
C GLN A 25 2.22 8.23 10.73
N TRP A 26 2.98 7.29 11.29
CA TRP A 26 2.43 6.19 12.08
C TRP A 26 1.65 6.64 13.32
N GLU A 27 2.16 7.62 14.05
CA GLU A 27 1.47 8.17 15.23
C GLU A 27 0.18 8.90 14.83
N ILE A 28 0.16 9.58 13.67
CA ILE A 28 -1.06 10.18 13.12
C ILE A 28 -2.04 9.08 12.73
N LEU A 29 -1.59 8.05 12.00
CA LEU A 29 -2.43 6.93 11.56
C LEU A 29 -3.15 6.29 12.74
N LYS A 30 -2.43 6.02 13.84
CA LYS A 30 -3.04 5.45 15.05
C LYS A 30 -4.15 6.28 15.68
N GLN A 31 -4.15 7.61 15.46
CA GLN A 31 -5.17 8.51 16.01
C GLN A 31 -6.40 8.59 15.13
N VAL A 32 -6.25 8.39 13.81
CA VAL A 32 -7.32 8.65 12.83
C VAL A 32 -7.86 7.39 12.16
N ALA A 33 -7.16 6.26 12.25
CA ALA A 33 -7.60 5.00 11.66
C ALA A 33 -8.79 4.42 12.42
N ASP A 34 -9.82 4.01 11.69
CA ASP A 34 -10.97 3.32 12.24
C ASP A 34 -10.59 1.94 12.79
N ASP A 35 -9.57 1.29 12.22
CA ASP A 35 -9.04 0.01 12.69
C ASP A 35 -7.79 0.15 13.58
N ALA A 36 -7.65 1.27 14.32
CA ALA A 36 -6.47 1.52 15.15
C ALA A 36 -6.10 0.36 16.10
N GLU A 37 -7.10 -0.40 16.59
CA GLU A 37 -6.91 -1.59 17.42
C GLU A 37 -6.22 -2.77 16.72
N SER A 38 -6.34 -2.84 15.39
CA SER A 38 -5.70 -3.87 14.55
C SER A 38 -4.27 -3.49 14.15
N LEU A 39 -3.86 -2.25 14.41
CA LEU A 39 -2.50 -1.78 14.15
C LEU A 39 -1.51 -2.35 15.17
N ALA A 40 -0.23 -2.39 14.80
CA ALA A 40 0.80 -2.77 15.76
C ALA A 40 0.85 -1.76 16.92
N PRO A 41 1.12 -2.21 18.16
CA PRO A 41 1.10 -1.31 19.31
C PRO A 41 2.15 -0.19 19.25
N THR A 42 3.28 -0.45 18.58
CA THR A 42 4.41 0.48 18.45
C THR A 42 4.90 0.57 17.01
N PHE A 43 5.48 1.72 16.65
CA PHE A 43 6.13 1.92 15.35
C PHE A 43 7.18 0.84 15.05
N ALA A 44 8.06 0.54 16.01
CA ALA A 44 9.12 -0.47 15.81
C ALA A 44 8.56 -1.86 15.50
N ARG A 45 7.45 -2.25 16.16
CA ARG A 45 6.81 -3.54 15.89
C ARG A 45 6.11 -3.55 14.53
N TRP A 46 5.49 -2.43 14.14
CA TRP A 46 4.95 -2.29 12.80
C TRP A 46 6.05 -2.38 11.73
N GLU A 47 7.16 -1.64 11.91
CA GLU A 47 8.28 -1.60 10.96
C GLU A 47 8.87 -3.00 10.76
N THR A 48 9.19 -3.71 11.84
CA THR A 48 9.67 -5.10 11.77
C THR A 48 8.68 -6.01 11.05
N ASN A 49 7.37 -5.86 11.28
CA ASN A 49 6.36 -6.66 10.60
C ASN A 49 6.28 -6.33 9.10
N ALA A 50 6.36 -5.05 8.74
CA ALA A 50 6.33 -4.58 7.36
C ALA A 50 7.57 -5.05 6.58
N GLU A 51 8.76 -4.97 7.18
CA GLU A 51 10.01 -5.51 6.61
C GLU A 51 9.91 -7.02 6.36
N ASN A 52 9.41 -7.76 7.34
CA ASN A 52 9.22 -9.20 7.23
C ASN A 52 8.23 -9.55 6.12
N ALA A 53 7.10 -8.82 6.02
CA ALA A 53 6.13 -9.00 4.96
C ALA A 53 6.74 -8.72 3.58
N ALA A 54 7.46 -7.60 3.42
CA ALA A 54 8.15 -7.27 2.17
C ALA A 54 9.14 -8.37 1.77
N ARG A 55 9.94 -8.87 2.73
CA ARG A 55 10.89 -9.96 2.49
C ARG A 55 10.19 -11.25 2.08
N MET A 56 9.13 -11.65 2.78
CA MET A 56 8.38 -12.87 2.47
C MET A 56 7.73 -12.81 1.08
N LEU A 57 7.17 -11.66 0.71
CA LEU A 57 6.59 -11.43 -0.62
C LEU A 57 7.66 -11.52 -1.72
N ARG A 58 8.82 -10.87 -1.53
CA ARG A 58 9.96 -10.96 -2.46
C ARG A 58 10.48 -12.39 -2.59
N GLN A 59 10.64 -13.10 -1.48
CA GLN A 59 11.05 -14.52 -1.47
C GLN A 59 10.03 -15.43 -2.16
N SER A 60 8.75 -15.05 -2.15
CA SER A 60 7.68 -15.76 -2.85
C SER A 60 7.63 -15.44 -4.36
N GLY A 61 8.56 -14.63 -4.87
CA GLY A 61 8.67 -14.28 -6.29
C GLY A 61 7.84 -13.07 -6.72
N TYR A 62 7.29 -12.30 -5.78
CA TYR A 62 6.57 -11.07 -6.10
C TYR A 62 7.51 -9.86 -6.15
N ALA A 63 7.28 -8.98 -7.11
CA ALA A 63 7.83 -7.63 -7.07
C ALA A 63 7.07 -6.82 -6.00
N VAL A 64 7.79 -6.19 -5.08
CA VAL A 64 7.20 -5.37 -4.01
C VAL A 64 7.66 -3.93 -4.19
N GLU A 65 6.69 -3.04 -4.33
CA GLU A 65 6.88 -1.59 -4.42
C GLU A 65 6.53 -0.98 -3.06
N ILE A 66 7.53 -0.36 -2.42
CA ILE A 66 7.33 0.36 -1.16
C ILE A 66 6.77 1.73 -1.50
N VAL A 67 5.67 2.11 -0.87
CA VAL A 67 4.99 3.38 -1.11
C VAL A 67 4.91 4.16 0.20
N ASP A 68 5.62 5.28 0.26
CA ASP A 68 5.52 6.21 1.38
C ASP A 68 4.14 6.86 1.40
N ILE A 69 3.44 6.74 2.53
CA ILE A 69 2.07 7.24 2.71
C ILE A 69 2.08 8.45 3.63
N ASP A 70 1.54 9.56 3.13
CA ASP A 70 1.08 10.67 3.96
C ASP A 70 -0.34 10.37 4.44
N VAL A 71 -0.52 10.30 5.76
CA VAL A 71 -1.80 9.93 6.38
C VAL A 71 -2.83 11.04 6.23
N THR A 72 -2.41 12.29 6.13
CA THR A 72 -3.32 13.42 5.88
C THR A 72 -3.88 13.33 4.47
N GLU A 73 -3.04 13.02 3.48
CA GLU A 73 -3.46 12.76 2.09
C GLU A 73 -4.42 11.57 2.03
N LEU A 74 -4.07 10.45 2.67
CA LEU A 74 -4.92 9.26 2.77
C LEU A 74 -6.28 9.59 3.41
N LEU A 75 -6.31 10.37 4.48
CA LEU A 75 -7.55 10.76 5.15
C LEU A 75 -8.43 11.63 4.26
N GLN A 76 -7.84 12.57 3.52
CA GLN A 76 -8.57 13.38 2.53
C GLN A 76 -9.12 12.50 1.41
N TRP A 77 -8.34 11.55 0.92
CA TRP A 77 -8.78 10.59 -0.08
C TRP A 77 -9.95 9.72 0.41
N CYS A 78 -9.88 9.21 1.65
CA CYS A 78 -10.97 8.44 2.25
C CYS A 78 -12.26 9.26 2.35
N LYS A 79 -12.15 10.54 2.76
CA LYS A 79 -13.29 11.47 2.82
C LYS A 79 -13.92 11.71 1.45
N SER A 80 -13.11 11.95 0.42
CA SER A 80 -13.59 12.14 -0.95
C SER A 80 -14.26 10.89 -1.52
N ASN A 81 -13.85 9.70 -1.08
CA ASN A 81 -14.43 8.41 -1.45
C ASN A 81 -15.53 7.94 -0.48
N ASN A 82 -15.93 8.77 0.48
CA ASN A 82 -16.97 8.49 1.48
C ASN A 82 -16.80 7.13 2.18
N ARG A 83 -15.58 6.82 2.62
CA ARG A 83 -15.21 5.55 3.25
C ARG A 83 -14.38 5.74 4.53
N PRO A 84 -14.38 4.77 5.47
CA PRO A 84 -13.53 4.81 6.66
C PRO A 84 -12.05 4.66 6.30
N LEU A 85 -11.17 5.12 7.20
CA LEU A 85 -9.74 4.90 7.06
C LEU A 85 -9.39 3.58 7.74
N ASP A 86 -9.57 2.50 6.98
CA ASP A 86 -9.32 1.13 7.44
C ASP A 86 -8.16 0.44 6.68
N GLY A 87 -7.97 -0.86 6.91
CA GLY A 87 -6.97 -1.66 6.21
C GLY A 87 -7.18 -1.74 4.70
N GLU A 88 -8.44 -1.84 4.25
CA GLU A 88 -8.78 -1.90 2.83
C GLU A 88 -8.50 -0.55 2.17
N ALA A 89 -8.83 0.55 2.83
CA ALA A 89 -8.58 1.90 2.35
C ALA A 89 -7.10 2.18 2.13
N ARG A 90 -6.27 1.70 3.05
CA ARG A 90 -4.82 1.78 2.91
C ARG A 90 -4.30 0.99 1.72
N SER A 91 -4.84 -0.20 1.46
CA SER A 91 -4.44 -1.01 0.30
C SER A 91 -4.84 -0.37 -1.02
N ASP A 92 -6.07 0.13 -1.12
CA ASP A 92 -6.58 0.76 -2.35
C ASP A 92 -5.83 2.07 -2.65
N PHE A 93 -5.57 2.88 -1.62
CA PHE A 93 -4.81 4.12 -1.79
C PHE A 93 -3.38 3.86 -2.26
N VAL A 94 -2.72 2.81 -1.74
CA VAL A 94 -1.40 2.38 -2.23
C VAL A 94 -1.45 1.99 -3.70
N GLU A 95 -2.49 1.25 -4.13
CA GLU A 95 -2.66 0.89 -5.54
C GLU A 95 -2.84 2.14 -6.41
N GLU A 96 -3.64 3.10 -5.98
CA GLU A 96 -3.82 4.38 -6.67
C GLU A 96 -2.49 5.14 -6.83
N LYS A 97 -1.69 5.26 -5.75
CA LYS A 97 -0.37 5.92 -5.80
C LYS A 97 0.60 5.22 -6.76
N ILE A 98 0.55 3.89 -6.83
CA ILE A 98 1.36 3.12 -7.78
C ILE A 98 0.90 3.39 -9.21
N GLN A 99 -0.40 3.44 -9.46
CA GLN A 99 -0.93 3.76 -10.79
C GLN A 99 -0.53 5.19 -11.20
N ASP A 100 -0.72 6.19 -10.34
CA ASP A 100 -0.34 7.58 -10.59
C ASP A 100 1.17 7.73 -10.92
N SER A 101 2.03 7.12 -10.12
CA SER A 101 3.48 7.06 -10.36
C SER A 101 3.82 6.41 -11.71
N ARG A 102 3.11 5.35 -12.11
CA ARG A 102 3.29 4.71 -13.42
C ARG A 102 2.84 5.61 -14.57
N PHE A 103 1.75 6.34 -14.41
CA PHE A 103 1.28 7.31 -15.42
C PHE A 103 2.27 8.47 -15.57
N ALA A 104 2.82 8.99 -14.46
CA ALA A 104 3.83 10.04 -14.47
C ALA A 104 5.16 9.60 -15.15
N ARG A 105 5.49 8.31 -15.09
CA ARG A 105 6.72 7.76 -15.69
C ARG A 105 6.61 7.41 -17.17
N ARG A 106 5.46 7.58 -17.85
CA ARG A 106 5.34 7.29 -19.29
C ARG A 106 6.04 8.38 -20.12
N PRO A 107 7.16 8.10 -20.82
CA PRO A 107 7.69 9.04 -21.79
C PRO A 107 6.85 8.95 -23.07
N GLY A 108 6.10 10.00 -23.40
CA GLY A 108 5.45 10.11 -24.71
C GLY A 108 3.98 10.55 -24.68
N ALA A 109 3.76 11.84 -24.44
CA ALA A 109 2.65 12.59 -25.02
C ALA A 109 3.21 13.88 -25.62
N LYS A 110 4.14 13.73 -26.56
CA LYS A 110 4.55 14.79 -27.49
C LYS A 110 4.45 14.23 -28.91
N ASP A 111 3.22 13.95 -29.34
CA ASP A 111 2.87 13.91 -30.76
C ASP A 111 1.37 14.19 -30.89
N ARG A 112 1.06 15.47 -31.12
CA ARG A 112 -0.14 16.00 -31.77
C ARG A 112 -0.06 17.52 -31.74
N THR A 113 0.56 18.11 -32.74
CA THR A 113 -0.11 18.85 -33.84
C THR A 113 0.97 19.31 -34.80
#